data_AF-A0A233VFG3-F1
#
_entry.id   AF-A0A233VFG3-F1
#
_cell.length_a   1.000
_cell.length_b   1.000
_cell.length_c   1.000
_cell.angle_alpha   90.00
_cell.angle_beta   90.00
_cell.angle_gamma   90.00
#
_symmetry.space_group_name_H-M   'P 1'
#
loop_
_entity.id
_entity.type
_entity.pdbx_description
1 polymer ?
#
loop_
_entity_poly.entity_id
_entity_poly.type
_entity_poly.pdbx_seq_one_letter_code
_entity_poly.pdbx_strand_id
1 'polypeptide(L)'
;MNKFVYSVIYALIVVVLFSLFERIFRNRKNNPTLNKVYKIIMVIFWIIAAIVTVFLYWAGYGYFKEGNPSVATKLFVFGILMTLSVGYKIYTLIGNKNGNN
;
A
#
# COMPACT_ATOMS: atom_id res chain seq x y z
N MET A 1 31.21 -5.84 6.45
CA MET A 1 30.44 -5.65 5.19
C MET A 1 30.18 -4.17 4.97
N ASN A 2 30.53 -3.64 3.80
CA ASN A 2 30.49 -2.20 3.53
C ASN A 2 29.04 -1.71 3.35
N LYS A 3 28.73 -0.49 3.83
CA LYS A 3 27.39 0.14 3.76
C LYS A 3 26.83 0.16 2.33
N PHE A 4 27.74 0.24 1.35
CA PHE A 4 27.47 0.18 -0.08
C PHE A 4 26.89 -1.18 -0.53
N VAL A 5 27.45 -2.30 -0.04
CA VAL A 5 27.00 -3.66 -0.42
C VAL A 5 25.59 -3.92 0.10
N TYR A 6 25.29 -3.51 1.34
CA TYR A 6 23.92 -3.58 1.86
C TYR A 6 22.94 -2.74 1.04
N SER A 7 23.31 -1.52 0.65
CA SER A 7 22.45 -0.65 -0.16
C SER A 7 22.12 -1.26 -1.53
N VAL A 8 23.10 -1.89 -2.18
CA VAL A 8 22.91 -2.60 -3.46
C VAL A 8 22.01 -3.83 -3.28
N ILE A 9 22.21 -4.61 -2.21
CA ILE A 9 21.37 -5.78 -1.89
C ILE A 9 19.92 -5.36 -1.62
N TYR A 10 19.70 -4.30 -0.84
CA TYR A 10 18.36 -3.74 -0.60
C TYR A 10 17.69 -3.29 -1.90
N ALA A 11 18.43 -2.60 -2.78
CA ALA A 11 17.91 -2.17 -4.08
C ALA A 11 17.50 -3.38 -4.93
N LEU A 12 18.33 -4.43 -5.00
CA LEU A 12 18.01 -5.66 -5.74
C LEU A 12 16.77 -6.37 -5.17
N ILE A 13 16.64 -6.46 -3.86
CA ILE A 13 15.46 -7.04 -3.19
C ILE A 13 14.19 -6.27 -3.59
N VAL A 14 14.23 -4.94 -3.57
CA VAL A 14 13.10 -4.09 -3.96
C VAL A 14 12.72 -4.30 -5.43
N VAL A 15 13.69 -4.37 -6.33
CA VAL A 15 13.46 -4.61 -7.77
C VAL A 15 12.84 -5.98 -8.02
N VAL A 16 13.34 -7.02 -7.34
CA VAL A 16 12.78 -8.38 -7.46
C VAL A 16 11.36 -8.44 -6.93
N LEU A 17 11.09 -7.86 -5.76
CA LEU A 17 9.73 -7.73 -5.23
C LEU A 17 8.81 -7.02 -6.22
N PHE A 18 9.24 -5.88 -6.77
CA PHE A 18 8.43 -5.09 -7.70
C PHE A 18 8.08 -5.87 -8.98
N SER A 19 9.04 -6.59 -9.56
CA SER A 19 8.80 -7.41 -10.76
C SER A 19 7.88 -8.61 -10.48
N LEU A 20 7.99 -9.25 -9.32
CA LEU A 20 7.07 -10.30 -8.88
C LEU A 20 5.65 -9.75 -8.74
N PHE A 21 5.52 -8.57 -8.13
CA PHE A 21 4.25 -7.86 -8.01
C PHE A 21 3.61 -7.60 -9.37
N GLU A 22 4.38 -7.08 -10.31
CA GLU A 22 3.91 -6.76 -11.65
C GLU A 22 3.44 -8.00 -12.40
N ARG A 23 4.19 -9.10 -12.30
CA ARG A 23 3.84 -10.39 -12.92
C ARG A 23 2.53 -10.96 -12.36
N ILE A 24 2.35 -10.89 -11.04
CA ILE A 24 1.07 -11.28 -10.40
C ILE A 24 -0.06 -10.35 -10.88
N PHE A 25 0.17 -9.05 -10.95
CA PHE A 25 -0.81 -8.05 -11.38
C PHE A 25 -1.27 -8.25 -12.83
N ARG A 26 -0.36 -8.60 -13.74
CA ARG A 26 -0.68 -8.83 -15.17
C ARG A 26 -1.36 -10.17 -15.40
N ASN A 27 -0.93 -11.23 -14.71
CA ASN A 27 -1.39 -12.60 -15.00
C ASN A 27 -2.59 -13.08 -14.16
N ARG A 28 -3.01 -12.33 -13.13
CA ARG A 28 -4.15 -12.67 -12.24
C ARG A 28 -5.50 -12.84 -12.93
N LYS A 29 -5.76 -12.15 -14.06
CA LYS A 29 -7.07 -12.25 -14.74
C LYS A 29 -7.33 -13.66 -15.30
N ASN A 30 -6.28 -14.35 -15.74
CA ASN A 30 -6.39 -15.63 -16.43
C ASN A 30 -6.06 -16.83 -15.52
N ASN A 31 -5.77 -16.61 -14.24
CA ASN A 31 -5.40 -17.68 -13.31
C ASN A 31 -6.08 -17.49 -11.93
N PRO A 32 -6.98 -18.41 -11.52
CA PRO A 32 -7.77 -18.27 -10.29
C PRO A 32 -6.91 -18.36 -9.02
N THR A 33 -5.82 -19.13 -9.04
CA THR A 33 -4.90 -19.26 -7.90
C THR A 33 -4.12 -17.96 -7.68
N LEU A 34 -3.58 -17.37 -8.75
CA LEU A 34 -2.91 -16.06 -8.70
C LEU A 34 -3.87 -14.95 -8.26
N ASN A 35 -5.15 -15.01 -8.65
CA ASN A 35 -6.14 -14.02 -8.20
C ASN A 35 -6.44 -14.13 -6.69
N LYS A 36 -6.46 -15.34 -6.11
CA LYS A 36 -6.59 -15.52 -4.65
C LYS A 36 -5.38 -14.93 -3.92
N VAL A 37 -4.17 -15.28 -4.35
CA VAL A 37 -2.92 -14.75 -3.78
C VAL A 37 -2.90 -13.23 -3.86
N TYR A 38 -3.26 -12.68 -5.02
CA TYR A 38 -3.37 -11.24 -5.22
C TYR A 38 -4.35 -10.58 -4.23
N LYS A 39 -5.54 -11.17 -4.00
CA LYS A 39 -6.52 -10.63 -3.04
C LYS A 39 -5.97 -10.58 -1.62
N ILE A 40 -5.30 -11.65 -1.18
CA ILE A 40 -4.66 -11.70 0.14
C ILE A 40 -3.61 -10.59 0.27
N ILE A 41 -2.75 -10.45 -0.74
CA ILE A 41 -1.71 -9.42 -0.74
C ILE A 41 -2.31 -8.01 -0.67
N MET A 42 -3.37 -7.74 -1.43
CA MET A 42 -4.06 -6.44 -1.38
C MET A 42 -4.63 -6.15 0.01
N VAL A 43 -5.26 -7.13 0.67
CA VAL A 43 -5.77 -6.98 2.04
C VAL A 43 -4.64 -6.65 3.02
N ILE A 44 -3.49 -7.32 2.91
CA ILE A 44 -2.31 -7.02 3.72
C ILE A 44 -1.87 -5.56 3.51
N PHE A 45 -1.80 -5.08 2.26
CA PHE A 45 -1.46 -3.67 1.99
C PHE A 45 -2.45 -2.68 2.59
N TRP A 46 -3.73 -3.03 2.64
CA TRP A 46 -4.74 -2.15 3.23
C TRP A 46 -4.61 -2.07 4.76
N ILE A 47 -4.31 -3.19 5.42
CA ILE A 47 -3.99 -3.22 6.85
C ILE A 47 -2.75 -2.34 7.12
N ILE A 48 -1.70 -2.49 6.31
CA ILE A 48 -0.49 -1.66 6.43
C ILE A 48 -0.83 -0.17 6.22
N ALA A 49 -1.63 0.18 5.21
CA ALA A 49 -2.04 1.56 4.94
C ALA A 49 -2.84 2.16 6.11
N ALA A 50 -3.73 1.39 6.73
CA ALA A 50 -4.47 1.81 7.92
C ALA A 50 -3.53 2.09 9.09
N ILE A 51 -2.55 1.21 9.34
CA ILE A 51 -1.53 1.40 10.39
C ILE A 51 -0.71 2.66 10.12
N VAL A 52 -0.23 2.84 8.90
CA VAL A 52 0.54 4.04 8.48
C VAL A 52 -0.28 5.31 8.68
N THR A 53 -1.59 5.27 8.41
CA THR A 53 -2.49 6.41 8.62
C THR A 53 -2.59 6.80 10.09
N VAL A 54 -2.63 5.82 11.00
CA VAL A 54 -2.60 6.09 12.45
C VAL A 54 -1.27 6.75 12.85
N PHE A 55 -0.14 6.28 12.32
CA PHE A 55 1.15 6.92 12.58
C PHE A 55 1.24 8.33 12.00
N LEU A 56 0.72 8.56 10.79
CA LEU A 56 0.66 9.89 10.18
C LEU A 56 -0.23 10.85 10.97
N TYR A 57 -1.35 10.36 11.52
CA TYR A 57 -2.19 11.14 12.42
C TYR A 57 -1.43 11.54 13.69
N TRP A 58 -0.72 10.59 14.31
CA TRP A 58 0.10 10.87 15.49
C TRP A 58 1.22 11.88 15.20
N ALA A 59 1.92 11.71 14.08
CA ALA A 59 2.93 12.66 13.62
C ALA A 59 2.33 14.05 13.33
N GLY A 60 1.17 14.08 12.66
CA GLY A 60 0.43 15.31 12.39
C GLY A 60 0.03 16.04 13.66
N TYR A 61 -0.36 15.32 14.72
CA TYR A 61 -0.65 15.92 16.02
C TYR A 61 0.58 16.61 16.64
N GLY A 62 1.77 16.05 16.45
CA GLY A 62 3.05 16.71 16.80
C GLY A 62 3.24 18.03 16.08
N TYR A 63 3.12 18.04 14.74
CA TYR A 63 3.22 19.26 13.94
C TYR A 63 2.15 20.30 14.27
N PHE A 64 0.95 19.86 14.67
CA PHE A 64 -0.11 20.76 15.11
C PHE A 64 0.27 21.49 16.39
N LYS A 65 0.89 20.79 17.36
CA LYS A 65 1.40 21.39 18.59
C LYS A 65 2.58 22.33 18.37
N GLU A 66 3.38 22.09 17.34
CA GLU A 66 4.49 22.96 16.93
C GLU A 66 4.03 24.21 16.16
N GLY A 67 2.72 24.44 16.02
CA GLY A 67 2.17 25.61 15.33
C GLY A 67 2.24 25.50 13.80
N ASN A 68 2.42 24.29 13.25
CA ASN A 68 2.42 24.03 11.81
C ASN A 68 1.20 23.19 11.37
N PRO A 69 -0.02 23.76 11.45
CA PRO A 69 -1.25 23.03 11.14
C PRO A 69 -1.34 22.63 9.67
N SER A 70 -0.68 23.36 8.76
CA SER A 70 -0.66 23.01 7.33
C SER A 70 -0.03 21.65 7.07
N VAL A 71 1.10 21.35 7.72
CA VAL A 71 1.78 20.05 7.59
C VAL A 71 0.94 18.94 8.23
N ALA A 72 0.33 19.21 9.39
CA ALA A 72 -0.57 18.27 10.04
C ALA A 72 -1.76 17.88 9.15
N THR A 73 -2.42 18.85 8.53
CA THR A 73 -3.54 18.60 7.60
C THR A 73 -3.10 17.81 6.38
N LYS A 74 -1.93 18.11 5.81
CA LYS A 74 -1.39 17.36 4.66
C LYS A 74 -1.12 15.89 5.02
N LEU A 75 -0.51 15.62 6.16
CA LEU A 75 -0.24 14.25 6.63
C LEU A 75 -1.54 13.47 6.87
N PHE A 76 -2.55 14.14 7.43
CA PHE A 76 -3.87 13.54 7.66
C PHE A 76 -4.58 13.19 6.35
N VAL A 77 -4.69 14.16 5.42
CA VAL A 77 -5.32 13.96 4.12
C VAL A 77 -4.59 12.88 3.32
N PHE A 78 -3.26 12.87 3.37
CA PHE A 78 -2.45 11.85 2.69
C PHE A 78 -2.73 10.44 3.22
N GLY A 79 -2.77 10.24 4.54
CA GLY A 79 -3.10 8.94 5.13
C GLY A 79 -4.49 8.44 4.75
N ILE A 80 -5.50 9.31 4.82
CA ILE A 80 -6.88 8.97 4.42
C ILE A 80 -6.94 8.59 2.93
N LEU A 81 -6.38 9.42 2.04
CA LEU A 81 -6.39 9.16 0.61
C LEU A 81 -5.67 7.85 0.26
N MET A 82 -4.55 7.56 0.91
CA MET A 82 -3.83 6.31 0.73
C MET A 82 -4.69 5.10 1.12
N THR A 83 -5.30 5.13 2.30
CA THR A 83 -6.12 4.02 2.81
C THR A 83 -7.38 3.81 1.97
N LEU A 84 -8.05 4.89 1.56
CA LEU A 84 -9.22 4.83 0.68
C LEU A 84 -8.86 4.32 -0.72
N SER A 85 -7.72 4.73 -1.29
CA SER A 85 -7.26 4.27 -2.61
C SER A 85 -7.00 2.77 -2.63
N VAL A 86 -6.30 2.26 -1.61
CA VAL A 86 -6.05 0.81 -1.48
C VAL A 86 -7.36 0.07 -1.19
N GLY A 87 -8.23 0.61 -0.34
CA GLY A 87 -9.54 0.03 0.00
C GLY A 87 -10.49 -0.04 -1.20
N TYR A 88 -10.57 1.01 -2.02
CA TYR A 88 -11.36 1.04 -3.25
C TYR A 88 -10.87 -0.02 -4.25
N LYS A 89 -9.55 -0.18 -4.37
CA LYS A 89 -8.96 -1.23 -5.21
C LYS A 89 -9.30 -2.63 -4.72
N ILE A 90 -9.46 -2.86 -3.41
CA ILE A 90 -9.96 -4.12 -2.84
C ILE A 90 -11.45 -4.30 -3.11
N TYR A 91 -12.25 -3.27 -2.87
CA TYR A 91 -13.70 -3.29 -3.08
C TYR A 91 -14.06 -3.65 -4.53
N THR A 92 -13.42 -3.01 -5.50
CA THR A 92 -13.61 -3.33 -6.93
C THR A 92 -13.13 -4.73 -7.28
N LEU A 93 -12.13 -5.28 -6.59
CA LEU A 93 -11.61 -6.62 -6.83
C LEU A 93 -12.44 -7.76 -6.22
N ILE A 94 -13.07 -7.49 -5.09
CA ILE A 94 -13.86 -8.46 -4.34
C ILE A 94 -15.34 -8.35 -4.72
N GLY A 95 -15.86 -7.13 -4.83
CA GLY A 95 -17.23 -6.80 -5.20
C GLY A 95 -17.60 -7.09 -6.65
N ASN A 96 -16.63 -7.11 -7.57
CA ASN A 96 -16.87 -7.49 -8.98
C ASN A 96 -17.11 -9.01 -9.19
N LYS A 97 -17.43 -9.76 -8.12
CA LYS A 97 -17.98 -11.12 -8.24
C LYS A 97 -19.51 -11.12 -8.40
N ASN A 98 -20.20 -10.00 -8.18
CA ASN A 98 -21.65 -9.89 -8.27
C ASN A 98 -22.14 -9.06 -9.48
N GLY A 99 -21.27 -8.71 -10.42
CA GLY A 99 -21.59 -7.78 -11.50
C GLY A 99 -20.97 -8.16 -12.83
N ASN A 100 -21.32 -9.32 -13.37
CA ASN A 100 -21.44 -9.49 -14.83
C ASN A 100 -22.30 -10.72 -15.12
N ASN A 101 -23.53 -10.47 -15.57
CA ASN A 101 -24.24 -11.37 -16.48
C ASN A 101 -23.40 -11.55 -17.77
#